data_AF-A0A075H2U2-F1
#
_entry.id   AF-A0A075H2U2-F1
#
_cell.length_a   1.000
_cell.length_b   1.000
_cell.length_c   1.000
_cell.angle_alpha   90.00
_cell.angle_beta   90.00
_cell.angle_gamma   90.00
#
_symmetry.space_group_name_H-M   'P 1'
#
loop_
_entity.id
_entity.type
_entity.pdbx_description
1 polymer ?
#
loop_
_entity_poly.entity_id
_entity_poly.type
_entity_poly.pdbx_seq_one_letter_code
_entity_poly.pdbx_strand_id
1 'polypeptide(L)'
;MENDNKEPYVLVSVFKDDVKPEEVSNAAPALSLLIDEWHNAGKMIWSGSFDDNKTAMSVIEATKTEAEAFYAKYHETTKPFLATYMYQWNAMPLLSLIGDNQNHASLQITPEQQ
;
A
#
# COMPACT_ATOMS: atom_id res chain seq x y z
N MET A 1 6.09 31.28 -7.61
CA MET A 1 5.70 29.94 -8.05
C MET A 1 5.93 29.07 -6.84
N GLU A 2 4.87 28.66 -6.14
CA GLU A 2 4.99 27.69 -5.06
C GLU A 2 5.59 26.43 -5.70
N ASN A 3 6.82 26.11 -5.33
CA ASN A 3 7.32 24.76 -5.46
C ASN A 3 6.45 23.94 -4.50
N ASP A 4 5.31 23.44 -4.98
CA ASP A 4 4.51 22.49 -4.23
C ASP A 4 5.48 21.38 -3.83
N ASN A 5 5.78 21.25 -2.53
CA ASN A 5 6.61 20.18 -1.95
C ASN A 5 5.86 18.84 -2.08
N LYS A 6 5.55 18.45 -3.31
CA LYS A 6 4.98 17.18 -3.67
C LYS A 6 6.12 16.18 -3.74
N GLU A 7 5.88 15.06 -3.10
CA GLU A 7 6.83 13.97 -3.05
C GLU A 7 6.07 12.68 -3.37
N PRO A 8 6.78 11.64 -3.85
CA PRO A 8 6.15 10.35 -4.05
C PRO A 8 5.90 9.67 -2.69
N TYR A 9 4.72 9.08 -2.54
CA TYR A 9 4.34 8.24 -1.41
C TYR A 9 3.90 6.87 -1.92
N VAL A 10 4.33 5.82 -1.22
CA VAL A 10 3.97 4.42 -1.46
C VAL A 10 2.86 4.04 -0.49
N LEU A 11 1.72 3.64 -1.02
CA LEU A 11 0.67 2.92 -0.30
C LEU A 11 0.85 1.43 -0.56
N VAL A 12 1.00 0.64 0.49
CA VAL A 12 0.95 -0.83 0.44
C VAL A 12 -0.31 -1.29 1.15
N SER A 13 -1.07 -2.16 0.52
CA SER A 13 -2.25 -2.79 1.12
C SER A 13 -2.22 -4.29 0.97
N VAL A 14 -2.68 -4.99 2.01
CA VAL A 14 -2.68 -6.45 2.10
C VAL A 14 -4.04 -6.90 2.62
N PHE A 15 -4.69 -7.84 1.94
CA PHE A 15 -5.88 -8.50 2.48
C PHE A 15 -5.54 -9.24 3.77
N LYS A 16 -6.37 -9.05 4.80
CA LYS A 16 -6.27 -9.85 6.03
C LYS A 16 -6.65 -11.30 5.74
N ASP A 17 -6.24 -12.22 6.61
CA ASP A 17 -6.53 -13.64 6.41
C ASP A 17 -7.99 -14.02 6.69
N ASP A 18 -8.73 -13.21 7.44
CA ASP A 18 -10.12 -13.44 7.88
C ASP A 18 -11.15 -12.54 7.18
N VAL A 19 -10.81 -12.01 6.00
CA VAL A 19 -11.66 -11.08 5.24
C VAL A 19 -13.00 -11.71 4.88
N LYS A 20 -14.07 -10.98 5.18
CA LYS A 20 -15.42 -11.36 4.73
C LYS A 20 -15.76 -10.66 3.40
N PRO A 21 -16.30 -11.37 2.41
CA PRO A 21 -16.69 -10.77 1.13
C PRO A 21 -17.65 -9.58 1.27
N GLU A 22 -18.51 -9.59 2.28
CA GLU A 22 -19.44 -8.50 2.59
C GLU A 22 -18.72 -7.20 2.98
N GLU A 23 -17.59 -7.27 3.69
CA GLU A 23 -16.81 -6.10 4.11
C GLU A 23 -16.20 -5.41 2.90
N VAL A 24 -15.71 -6.19 1.95
CA VAL A 24 -15.17 -5.69 0.67
C VAL A 24 -16.29 -5.06 -0.16
N SER A 25 -17.42 -5.75 -0.31
CA SER A 25 -18.56 -5.26 -1.10
C SER A 25 -19.14 -3.96 -0.55
N ASN A 26 -19.20 -3.81 0.78
CA ASN A 26 -19.73 -2.61 1.44
C ASN A 26 -18.81 -1.39 1.25
N ALA A 27 -17.49 -1.60 1.21
CA ALA A 27 -16.52 -0.52 1.05
C ALA A 27 -16.22 -0.17 -0.42
N ALA A 28 -16.46 -1.10 -1.35
CA ALA A 28 -16.09 -0.95 -2.76
C ALA A 28 -16.58 0.36 -3.42
N PRO A 29 -17.82 0.85 -3.21
CA PRO A 29 -18.25 2.12 -3.82
C PRO A 29 -17.46 3.33 -3.30
N ALA A 30 -17.23 3.41 -1.99
CA ALA A 30 -16.49 4.52 -1.38
C ALA A 30 -15.00 4.48 -1.76
N LEU A 31 -14.42 3.28 -1.83
CA LEU A 31 -13.05 3.07 -2.25
C LEU A 31 -12.84 3.42 -3.72
N SER A 32 -13.76 3.03 -4.61
CA SER A 32 -13.71 3.39 -6.04
C SER A 32 -13.73 4.89 -6.20
N LEU A 33 -14.66 5.59 -5.54
CA LEU A 33 -14.74 7.06 -5.62
C LEU A 33 -13.44 7.73 -5.17
N LEU A 34 -12.86 7.28 -4.06
CA LEU A 34 -11.59 7.80 -3.56
C LEU A 34 -10.44 7.60 -4.57
N ILE A 35 -10.35 6.42 -5.18
CA ILE A 35 -9.30 6.11 -6.17
C ILE A 35 -9.53 6.92 -7.46
N ASP A 36 -10.77 7.01 -7.93
CA ASP A 36 -11.14 7.75 -9.13
C ASP A 36 -10.84 9.25 -8.98
N GLU A 37 -11.15 9.85 -7.83
CA GLU A 37 -10.79 11.24 -7.53
C GLU A 37 -9.27 11.48 -7.65
N TRP A 38 -8.46 10.56 -7.11
CA TRP A 38 -7.01 10.68 -7.13
C TRP A 38 -6.40 10.42 -8.50
N HIS A 39 -6.93 9.44 -9.23
CA HIS A 39 -6.54 9.15 -10.60
C HIS A 39 -6.86 10.33 -11.53
N ASN A 40 -8.09 10.85 -11.47
CA ASN A 40 -8.55 11.97 -12.31
C ASN A 40 -7.84 13.28 -11.99
N ALA A 41 -7.38 13.46 -10.74
CA ALA A 41 -6.55 14.60 -10.34
C ALA A 41 -5.08 14.49 -10.82
N GLY A 42 -4.71 13.40 -11.50
CA GLY A 42 -3.33 13.15 -11.95
C GLY A 42 -2.35 12.87 -10.81
N LYS A 43 -2.85 12.50 -9.62
CA LYS A 43 -2.04 12.26 -8.42
C LYS A 43 -1.58 10.81 -8.30
N MET A 44 -2.16 9.89 -9.07
CA MET A 44 -1.76 8.48 -9.11
C MET A 44 -0.67 8.28 -10.17
N ILE A 45 0.55 7.97 -9.75
CA ILE A 45 1.68 7.66 -10.66
C ILE A 45 1.54 6.23 -11.19
N TRP A 46 1.29 5.29 -10.28
CA TRP A 46 1.25 3.88 -10.60
C TRP A 46 0.41 3.11 -9.57
N SER A 47 -0.22 2.01 -9.99
CA SER A 47 -0.87 1.07 -9.09
C SER A 47 -0.83 -0.33 -9.68
N GLY A 48 -0.64 -1.34 -8.84
CA GLY A 48 -0.61 -2.73 -9.27
C GLY A 48 -0.67 -3.72 -8.11
N SER A 49 -1.07 -4.95 -8.42
CA SER A 49 -1.06 -6.09 -7.49
C SER A 49 0.28 -6.83 -7.57
N PHE A 50 0.66 -7.48 -6.47
CA PHE A 50 1.72 -8.49 -6.48
C PHE A 50 1.13 -9.85 -6.92
N ASP A 51 2.02 -10.81 -7.22
CA ASP A 51 1.64 -12.15 -7.71
C ASP A 51 1.03 -13.07 -6.63
N ASP A 52 0.86 -12.58 -5.40
CA ASP A 52 0.34 -13.34 -4.26
C ASP A 52 -1.20 -13.27 -4.12
N ASN A 53 -1.89 -12.54 -5.02
CA ASN A 53 -3.33 -12.25 -4.99
C ASN A 53 -3.84 -11.59 -3.70
N LYS A 54 -2.95 -11.12 -2.83
CA LYS A 54 -3.29 -10.54 -1.51
C LYS A 54 -2.80 -9.11 -1.36
N THR A 55 -1.67 -8.79 -1.97
CA THR A 55 -0.94 -7.55 -1.77
C THR A 55 -1.06 -6.66 -3.00
N ALA A 56 -1.22 -5.37 -2.77
CA ALA A 56 -1.15 -4.33 -3.80
C ALA A 56 -0.28 -3.17 -3.34
N MET A 57 0.25 -2.45 -4.33
CA MET A 57 1.01 -1.22 -4.13
C MET A 57 0.50 -0.13 -5.07
N SER A 58 0.44 1.08 -4.55
CA SER A 58 0.16 2.29 -5.32
C SER A 58 1.19 3.36 -4.98
N VAL A 59 1.57 4.14 -5.99
CA VAL A 59 2.48 5.28 -5.85
C VAL A 59 1.70 6.54 -6.22
N ILE A 60 1.65 7.49 -5.29
CA ILE A 60 0.97 8.78 -5.46
C ILE A 60 1.98 9.92 -5.37
N GLU A 61 1.70 11.03 -6.05
CA GLU A 61 2.43 12.30 -5.91
C GLU A 61 1.53 13.31 -5.20
N ALA A 62 1.95 13.77 -4.03
CA ALA A 62 1.16 14.70 -3.23
C ALA A 62 2.03 15.46 -2.24
N THR A 63 1.52 16.57 -1.71
CA THR A 63 2.11 17.16 -0.50
C THR A 63 1.90 16.23 0.69
N LYS A 64 2.72 16.36 1.74
CA LYS A 64 2.59 15.54 2.95
C LYS A 64 1.16 15.53 3.52
N THR A 65 0.56 16.71 3.66
CA THR A 65 -0.80 16.87 4.20
C THR A 65 -1.84 16.15 3.34
N GLU A 66 -1.73 16.24 2.00
CA GLU A 66 -2.63 15.56 1.09
C GLU A 66 -2.47 14.05 1.14
N ALA A 67 -1.23 13.56 1.19
CA ALA A 67 -0.93 12.14 1.33
C ALA A 67 -1.49 11.57 2.64
N GLU A 68 -1.26 12.25 3.77
CA GLU A 68 -1.78 11.86 5.08
C GLU A 68 -3.31 11.83 5.10
N ALA A 69 -3.97 12.84 4.51
CA ALA A 69 -5.42 12.90 4.42
C ALA A 69 -6.00 11.78 3.54
N PHE A 70 -5.36 11.48 2.42
CA PHE A 70 -5.72 10.35 1.57
C PHE A 70 -5.57 9.02 2.30
N TYR A 71 -4.42 8.81 2.93
CA TYR A 71 -4.15 7.59 3.66
C TYR A 71 -5.13 7.37 4.80
N ALA A 72 -5.47 8.41 5.57
CA ALA A 72 -6.46 8.30 6.64
C ALA A 72 -7.83 7.84 6.09
N LYS A 73 -8.29 8.41 4.97
CA LYS A 73 -9.55 8.01 4.33
C LYS A 73 -9.47 6.58 3.80
N TYR A 74 -8.42 6.24 3.06
CA TYR A 74 -8.21 4.90 2.52
C TYR A 74 -8.15 3.87 3.64
N HIS A 75 -7.37 4.14 4.70
CA HIS A 75 -7.25 3.29 5.87
C HIS A 75 -8.61 3.07 6.51
N GLU A 76 -9.34 4.10 6.89
CA GLU A 76 -10.63 3.94 7.57
C GLU A 76 -11.68 3.21 6.70
N THR A 77 -11.72 3.49 5.39
CA THR A 77 -12.62 2.78 4.46
C THR A 77 -12.29 1.29 4.33
N THR A 78 -11.01 0.92 4.39
CA THR A 78 -10.54 -0.45 4.12
C THR A 78 -10.17 -1.24 5.38
N LYS A 79 -10.10 -0.58 6.53
CA LYS A 79 -9.68 -1.13 7.84
C LYS A 79 -10.34 -2.44 8.22
N PRO A 80 -11.59 -2.75 7.88
CA PRO A 80 -12.16 -4.07 8.18
C PRO A 80 -11.37 -5.20 7.50
N PHE A 81 -10.95 -5.02 6.23
CA PHE A 81 -10.44 -6.11 5.38
C PHE A 81 -9.01 -5.93 4.85
N LEU A 82 -8.41 -4.74 4.93
CA LEU A 82 -7.01 -4.50 4.56
C LEU A 82 -6.17 -4.14 5.79
N ALA A 83 -4.93 -4.62 5.80
CA ALA A 83 -3.83 -3.96 6.49
C ALA A 83 -3.17 -3.00 5.50
N THR A 84 -2.96 -1.75 5.92
CA THR A 84 -2.47 -0.68 5.03
C THR A 84 -1.28 0.02 5.64
N TYR A 85 -0.34 0.45 4.81
CA TYR A 85 0.84 1.19 5.22
C TYR A 85 1.15 2.26 4.18
N MET A 86 1.52 3.46 4.62
CA MET A 86 2.00 4.50 3.72
C MET A 86 3.40 4.97 4.13
N TYR A 87 4.29 5.05 3.14
CA TYR A 87 5.66 5.49 3.30
C TYR A 87 5.96 6.60 2.30
N GLN A 88 6.76 7.58 2.69
CA GLN A 88 7.37 8.48 1.71
C GLN A 88 8.42 7.70 0.90
N TRP A 89 8.45 7.84 -0.42
CA TRP A 89 9.28 7.01 -1.32
C TRP A 89 10.79 7.11 -1.04
N ASN A 90 11.27 8.24 -0.51
CA ASN A 90 12.66 8.37 -0.08
C ASN A 90 13.05 7.44 1.10
N ALA A 91 12.10 6.74 1.71
CA ALA A 91 12.33 5.68 2.70
C ALA A 91 12.79 4.34 2.10
N MET A 92 13.02 4.24 0.78
CA MET A 92 13.49 3.02 0.10
C MET A 92 14.73 2.31 0.71
N PRO A 93 15.67 2.97 1.41
CA PRO A 93 16.71 2.25 2.17
C PRO A 93 16.17 1.37 3.31
N LEU A 94 14.96 1.64 3.83
CA LEU A 94 14.32 0.81 4.85
C LEU A 94 13.61 -0.41 4.24
N LEU A 95 13.08 -0.31 3.03
CA LEU A 95 12.39 -1.44 2.39
C LEU A 95 13.35 -2.57 2.00
N SER A 96 14.59 -2.24 1.64
CA SER A 96 15.65 -3.25 1.45
C SER A 96 15.93 -4.05 2.73
N LEU A 97 15.87 -3.40 3.90
CA LEU A 97 16.07 -4.08 5.19
C LEU A 97 14.90 -4.99 5.59
N ILE A 98 13.67 -4.65 5.17
CA ILE A 98 12.49 -5.50 5.40
C ILE A 98 12.53 -6.73 4.48
N GLY A 99 12.95 -6.57 3.22
CA GLY A 99 13.13 -7.68 2.28
C GLY A 99 14.22 -8.67 2.71
N ASP A 100 15.35 -8.17 3.21
CA ASP A 100 16.45 -9.03 3.68
C ASP A 100 16.04 -9.90 4.89
N ASN A 101 15.31 -9.34 5.86
CA ASN A 101 14.87 -10.11 7.04
C ASN A 101 13.88 -11.25 6.70
N GLN A 102 13.09 -11.12 5.63
CA GLN A 102 12.21 -12.21 5.16
C GLN A 102 12.98 -13.32 4.43
N ASN A 103 14.03 -12.96 3.67
CA ASN A 103 14.87 -13.92 2.96
C ASN A 103 15.78 -14.74 3.90
N HIS A 104 16.20 -14.18 5.03
CA HIS A 104 17.01 -14.91 6.00
C HIS A 104 16.21 -15.95 6.82
N ALA A 105 14.90 -15.74 7.03
CA ALA A 105 14.04 -16.68 7.77
C ALA A 105 13.69 -17.94 6.95
N SER A 106 13.72 -17.87 5.62
CA SER A 106 13.37 -18.98 4.73
C SER A 106 14.55 -19.90 4.35
N LEU A 107 15.79 -19.51 4.68
CA LEU A 107 17.00 -20.26 4.33
C LEU A 107 17.55 -21.19 5.44
N GLN A 108 16.86 -21.36 6.57
CA GLN A 108 17.34 -22.16 7.71
C GLN A 108 16.67 -23.54 7.92
N ILE A 109 16.08 -24.13 6.89
CA ILE A 109 15.58 -25.53 6.92
C ILE A 109 16.09 -26.19 5.63
N THR A 110 17.03 -27.15 5.59
CA THR A 110 17.39 -28.27 6.47
C THR A 110 18.82 -28.74 6.07
N PRO A 111 19.67 -29.30 6.96
CA PRO A 111 20.93 -29.92 6.55
C PRO A 111 20.68 -31.25 5.81
N GLU A 112 21.42 -31.46 4.72
CA GLU A 112 21.47 -32.70 3.92
C GLU A 112 21.66 -33.93 4.83
N GLN A 113 20.77 -34.92 4.69
CA GLN A 113 21.02 -36.28 5.19
C GLN A 113 21.63 -37.12 4.08
N GLN A 114 22.70 -37.81 4.46
CA GLN A 114 23.69 -38.58 3.69
C GLN A 114 23.12 -39.64 2.74
#